data_AF-A0A9I9E8S0-F1
#
_entry.id   AF-A0A9I9E8S0-F1
#
_cell.length_a   1.000
_cell.length_b   1.000
_cell.length_c   1.000
_cell.angle_alpha   90.00
_cell.angle_beta   90.00
_cell.angle_gamma   90.00
#
_symmetry.space_group_name_H-M   'P 1'
#
loop_
_entity.id
_entity.type
_entity.pdbx_description
1 polymer ?
#
loop_
_entity_poly.entity_id
_entity_poly.type
_entity_poly.pdbx_seq_one_letter_code
_entity_poly.pdbx_strand_id
1 'polypeptide(L)'
;MDHKTAYRIMASSLNGYEILSKHVSFIDEIMSKGLEEWSTMKEPIELLSEIGSLLFKAIVRIFLGNEIPIPTLNKLEAMYKHLGPAILSILPYDLPVTQG
;
A
#
# COMPACT_ATOMS: atom_id res chain seq x y z
N MET A 1 24.28 5.27 3.56
CA MET A 1 23.20 6.19 3.13
C MET A 1 22.79 7.00 4.34
N ASP A 2 22.87 8.33 4.29
CA ASP A 2 22.47 9.18 5.42
C ASP A 2 20.95 9.47 5.38
N HIS A 3 20.36 9.80 6.53
CA HIS A 3 18.92 10.08 6.65
C HIS A 3 18.44 11.21 5.73
N LYS A 4 19.23 12.27 5.54
CA LYS A 4 18.85 13.40 4.66
C LYS A 4 18.80 12.96 3.20
N THR A 5 19.74 12.13 2.78
CA THR A 5 19.78 11.56 1.43
C THR A 5 18.61 10.59 1.21
N ALA A 6 18.32 9.71 2.16
CA ALA A 6 17.16 8.82 2.09
C ALA A 6 15.84 9.61 2.02
N TYR A 7 15.67 10.61 2.88
CA TYR A 7 14.51 11.49 2.87
C TYR A 7 14.36 12.25 1.54
N ARG A 8 15.46 12.82 1.01
CA ARG A 8 15.45 13.55 -0.26
C ARG A 8 14.97 12.66 -1.42
N ILE A 9 15.41 11.39 -1.47
CA ILE A 9 14.98 10.42 -2.47
C ILE A 9 13.47 10.16 -2.32
N MET A 10 13.00 9.85 -1.12
CA MET A 10 11.58 9.60 -0.84
C MET A 10 10.70 10.80 -1.21
N ALA A 11 11.12 12.01 -0.82
CA ALA A 11 10.39 13.24 -1.09
C ALA A 11 10.37 13.59 -2.59
N SER A 12 11.38 13.18 -3.36
CA SER A 12 11.42 13.43 -4.80
C SER A 12 10.28 12.76 -5.57
N SER A 13 9.77 11.62 -5.08
CA SER A 13 8.61 10.93 -5.65
C SER A 13 7.28 11.66 -5.42
N LEU A 14 7.25 12.65 -4.52
CA LEU A 14 6.05 13.40 -4.13
C LEU A 14 6.14 14.90 -4.47
N ASN A 15 7.34 15.42 -4.73
CA ASN A 15 7.57 16.85 -4.92
C ASN A 15 7.44 17.27 -6.39
N GLY A 16 6.74 18.37 -6.63
CA GLY A 16 6.56 18.97 -7.95
C GLY A 16 5.12 18.87 -8.43
N TYR A 17 4.58 20.00 -8.90
CA TYR A 17 3.16 20.13 -9.26
C TYR A 17 2.71 19.11 -10.32
N GLU A 18 3.55 18.87 -11.34
CA GLU A 18 3.26 17.91 -12.42
C GLU A 18 3.24 16.46 -11.94
N ILE A 19 4.06 16.12 -10.95
CA ILE A 19 4.10 14.76 -10.37
C ILE A 19 2.86 14.56 -9.50
N LEU A 20 2.50 15.56 -8.69
CA LEU A 20 1.32 15.49 -7.84
C LEU A 20 0.01 15.41 -8.64
N SER A 21 -0.12 16.15 -9.74
CA SER A 21 -1.31 16.07 -10.59
C SER A 21 -1.47 14.70 -11.26
N LYS A 22 -0.37 14.08 -11.70
CA LYS A 22 -0.36 12.70 -12.20
C LYS A 22 -0.77 11.70 -11.12
N HIS A 23 -0.30 11.87 -9.89
CA HIS A 23 -0.68 11.02 -8.75
C HIS A 23 -2.17 11.13 -8.43
N VAL A 24 -2.75 12.34 -8.46
CA VAL A 24 -4.19 12.54 -8.23
C VAL A 24 -5.02 11.77 -9.25
N SER A 25 -4.74 11.95 -10.55
CA SER A 25 -5.46 11.22 -11.60
C SER A 25 -5.29 9.70 -11.48
N PHE A 26 -4.08 9.25 -11.13
CA PHE A 26 -3.78 7.84 -10.95
C PHE A 26 -4.49 7.21 -9.74
N ILE A 27 -4.54 7.93 -8.61
CA ILE A 27 -5.28 7.48 -7.42
C ILE A 27 -6.77 7.38 -7.75
N ASP A 28 -7.32 8.38 -8.44
CA ASP A 28 -8.72 8.39 -8.85
C ASP A 28 -9.07 7.18 -9.73
N GLU A 29 -8.22 6.85 -10.70
CA GLU A 29 -8.39 5.68 -11.56
C GLU A 29 -8.35 4.37 -10.76
N ILE A 30 -7.35 4.19 -9.89
CA ILE A 30 -7.22 2.97 -9.07
C ILE A 30 -8.42 2.81 -8.13
N MET A 31 -8.82 3.88 -7.45
CA MET A 31 -9.90 3.85 -6.49
C MET A 31 -11.24 3.61 -7.19
N SER A 32 -11.50 4.31 -8.30
CA SER A 32 -12.73 4.12 -9.09
C SER A 32 -12.87 2.70 -9.59
N LYS A 33 -11.79 2.12 -10.15
CA LYS A 33 -11.79 0.73 -10.62
C LYS A 33 -12.06 -0.26 -9.49
N GLY A 34 -11.42 -0.08 -8.33
CA GLY A 34 -11.63 -0.95 -7.18
C GLY A 34 -13.06 -0.87 -6.64
N LEU A 35 -13.62 0.34 -6.54
CA LEU A 35 -15.01 0.55 -6.12
C LEU A 35 -16.01 -0.05 -7.12
N GLU A 36 -15.75 0.08 -8.43
CA GLU A 36 -16.56 -0.55 -9.47
C GLU A 36 -16.52 -2.08 -9.34
N GLU A 37 -15.34 -2.68 -9.19
CA GLU A 37 -15.17 -4.11 -8.95
C GLU A 37 -15.99 -4.58 -7.73
N TRP A 38 -15.87 -3.89 -6.60
CA TRP A 38 -16.64 -4.21 -5.39
C TRP A 38 -18.14 -4.05 -5.57
N SER A 39 -18.60 -3.06 -6.36
CA SER A 39 -20.03 -2.85 -6.63
C SER A 39 -20.69 -4.01 -7.38
N THR A 40 -19.89 -4.79 -8.11
CA THR A 40 -20.37 -5.98 -8.84
C THR A 40 -20.34 -7.26 -8.02
N MET A 41 -19.70 -7.23 -6.84
CA MET A 41 -19.63 -8.37 -5.94
C MET A 41 -20.99 -8.61 -5.28
N LYS A 42 -21.47 -9.85 -5.36
CA LYS A 42 -22.75 -10.26 -4.75
C LYS A 42 -22.62 -10.60 -3.27
N GLU A 43 -21.40 -10.85 -2.82
CA GLU A 43 -21.09 -11.24 -1.45
C GLU A 43 -20.55 -10.04 -0.65
N PRO A 44 -20.76 -10.01 0.67
CA PRO A 44 -20.20 -8.98 1.53
C PRO A 44 -18.66 -8.94 1.45
N ILE A 45 -18.11 -7.74 1.40
CA ILE A 45 -16.67 -7.50 1.41
C ILE A 45 -16.19 -7.09 2.81
N GLU A 46 -14.95 -7.43 3.15
CA GLU A 46 -14.28 -6.90 4.33
C GLU A 46 -13.69 -5.52 4.00
N LEU A 47 -14.52 -4.47 4.09
CA LEU A 47 -14.19 -3.12 3.62
C LEU A 47 -12.82 -2.60 4.06
N LEU A 48 -12.44 -2.80 5.33
CA LEU A 48 -11.16 -2.33 5.86
C LEU A 48 -9.96 -3.04 5.20
N SER A 49 -10.07 -4.35 4.96
CA SER A 49 -9.02 -5.13 4.30
C SER A 49 -8.89 -4.73 2.83
N GLU A 50 -10.02 -4.60 2.15
CA GLU A 50 -10.11 -4.27 0.73
C GLU A 50 -9.61 -2.83 0.45
N ILE A 51 -10.05 -1.85 1.23
CA ILE A 51 -9.55 -0.47 1.10
C ILE A 51 -8.07 -0.35 1.48
N GLY A 52 -7.63 -1.12 2.47
CA GLY A 52 -6.21 -1.23 2.81
C GLY A 52 -5.37 -1.77 1.64
N SER A 53 -5.88 -2.76 0.90
CA SER A 53 -5.22 -3.29 -0.29
C SER A 53 -5.12 -2.25 -1.41
N LEU A 54 -6.21 -1.52 -1.70
CA LEU A 54 -6.18 -0.46 -2.72
C LEU A 54 -5.20 0.66 -2.37
N LEU A 55 -5.23 1.13 -1.12
CA LEU A 55 -4.31 2.18 -0.65
C LEU A 55 -2.85 1.71 -0.71
N PHE A 56 -2.58 0.45 -0.32
CA PHE A 56 -1.26 -0.13 -0.42
C PHE A 56 -0.75 -0.12 -1.87
N LYS A 57 -1.57 -0.57 -2.83
CA LYS A 57 -1.22 -0.60 -4.26
C LYS A 57 -0.96 0.80 -4.80
N ALA A 58 -1.77 1.80 -4.40
CA ALA A 58 -1.58 3.19 -4.80
C ALA A 58 -0.24 3.73 -4.29
N ILE A 59 0.04 3.59 -2.98
CA ILE A 59 1.28 4.07 -2.35
C ILE A 59 2.51 3.39 -2.98
N VAL A 60 2.49 2.07 -3.12
CA VAL A 60 3.63 1.32 -3.68
C VAL A 60 3.92 1.77 -5.11
N ARG A 61 2.90 1.98 -5.94
CA ARG A 61 3.10 2.43 -7.33
C ARG A 61 3.55 3.89 -7.41
N ILE A 62 3.11 4.76 -6.51
CA ILE A 62 3.60 6.15 -6.40
C ILE A 62 5.10 6.19 -6.11
N PHE A 63 5.57 5.36 -5.17
CA PHE A 63 6.97 5.38 -4.74
C PHE A 63 7.90 4.54 -5.61
N LEU A 64 7.43 3.38 -6.09
CA LEU A 64 8.26 2.39 -6.77
C LEU A 64 7.93 2.23 -8.26
N GLY A 65 6.93 2.95 -8.76
CA GLY A 65 6.50 2.89 -10.16
C GLY A 65 5.63 1.69 -10.51
N ASN A 66 5.30 1.58 -11.79
CA ASN A 66 4.39 0.55 -12.32
C ASN A 66 5.09 -0.73 -12.80
N GLU A 67 6.42 -0.79 -12.71
CA GLU A 67 7.22 -1.90 -13.24
C GLU A 67 7.22 -3.15 -12.33
N ILE A 68 6.69 -3.03 -11.10
CA ILE A 68 6.61 -4.15 -10.16
C ILE A 68 5.58 -5.17 -10.67
N PRO A 69 5.99 -6.43 -10.94
CA PRO A 69 5.06 -7.48 -11.34
C PRO A 69 3.99 -7.74 -10.27
N ILE A 70 2.76 -8.04 -10.70
CA ILE A 70 1.62 -8.32 -9.79
C ILE A 70 1.94 -9.37 -8.71
N PRO A 71 2.62 -10.50 -9.02
CA PRO A 71 2.97 -11.48 -7.98
C PRO A 71 3.87 -10.90 -6.88
N THR A 72 4.80 -10.03 -7.26
CA THR A 72 5.70 -9.34 -6.33
C THR A 72 4.94 -8.33 -5.48
N LEU A 73 4.02 -7.58 -6.08
CA LEU A 73 3.16 -6.62 -5.39
C LEU A 73 2.30 -7.31 -4.32
N ASN A 74 1.69 -8.45 -4.65
CA ASN A 74 0.89 -9.22 -3.71
C ASN A 74 1.73 -9.79 -2.56
N LYS A 75 2.96 -10.26 -2.85
CA LYS A 75 3.89 -10.72 -1.81
C LYS A 75 4.28 -9.57 -0.87
N LEU A 76 4.54 -8.39 -1.41
CA LEU A 76 4.89 -7.21 -0.62
C LEU A 76 3.71 -6.78 0.27
N GLU A 77 2.49 -6.83 -0.26
CA GLU A 77 1.28 -6.54 0.51
C GLU A 77 1.11 -7.51 1.69
N ALA A 78 1.30 -8.81 1.46
CA ALA A 78 1.23 -9.81 2.51
C ALA A 78 2.28 -9.57 3.61
N MET A 79 3.51 -9.23 3.24
CA MET A 79 4.57 -8.89 4.19
C MET A 79 4.24 -7.61 4.97
N TYR A 80 3.67 -6.59 4.31
CA TYR A 80 3.25 -5.36 4.96
C TYR A 80 2.12 -5.59 5.96
N LYS A 81 1.12 -6.40 5.60
CA LYS A 81 0.02 -6.80 6.50
C LYS A 81 0.51 -7.57 7.71
N HIS A 82 1.57 -8.36 7.57
CA HIS A 82 2.22 -9.04 8.70
C HIS A 82 3.01 -8.08 9.59
N LEU A 83 3.73 -7.12 8.99
CA LEU A 83 4.57 -6.17 9.70
C LEU A 83 3.77 -5.08 10.43
N GLY A 84 2.65 -4.62 9.88
CA GLY A 84 1.86 -3.52 10.43
C GLY A 84 1.45 -3.70 11.90
N PRO A 85 0.79 -4.83 12.25
CA PRO A 85 0.45 -5.14 13.64
C PRO A 85 1.66 -5.23 14.56
N ALA A 86 2.80 -5.73 14.05
CA ALA A 86 4.02 -5.81 14.83
C ALA A 86 4.65 -4.46 15.15
N ILE A 87 4.64 -3.51 14.20
CA ILE A 87 5.15 -2.15 14.43
C ILE A 87 4.32 -1.43 15.50
N LEU A 88 3.01 -1.67 15.51
CA LEU A 88 2.08 -1.07 16.47
C LEU A 88 2.00 -1.86 17.78
N SER A 89 2.63 -3.03 17.84
CA SER A 89 2.66 -3.87 19.02
C SER A 89 3.73 -3.38 20.00
N ILE A 90 3.37 -3.36 21.29
CA ILE A 90 4.34 -3.23 22.39
C ILE A 90 5.14 -4.52 22.63
N LEU A 91 4.78 -5.61 21.95
CA LEU A 91 5.39 -6.93 22.08
C LEU A 91 6.45 -7.20 21.00
N PRO A 92 7.50 -8.00 21.29
CA PRO A 92 8.51 -8.38 20.31
C PRO A 92 7.91 -9.10 19.09
N TYR A 93 8.48 -8.86 17.91
CA TYR A 93 8.03 -9.38 16.60
C TYR A 93 7.90 -10.92 16.53
N ASP A 94 8.62 -11.65 17.38
CA ASP A 94 8.74 -13.12 17.31
C ASP A 94 7.99 -13.88 18.43
N LEU A 95 6.90 -13.34 18.98
CA LEU A 95 6.10 -14.13 19.93
C LEU A 95 5.31 -15.22 19.19
N PRO A 96 5.46 -16.51 19.56
CA PRO A 96 4.60 -17.55 19.01
C PRO A 96 3.16 -17.25 19.43
N VAL A 97 2.25 -17.25 18.46
CA VAL A 97 0.81 -17.16 18.72
C VAL A 97 0.47 -18.31 19.66
N THR A 98 0.12 -17.99 20.91
CA THR A 98 -0.35 -19.01 21.85
C THR A 98 -1.68 -19.51 21.31
N GLN A 99 -1.67 -20.74 20.81
CA GLN A 99 -2.92 -21.43 20.46
C GLN A 99 -3.68 -21.67 21.77
N GLY A 100 -4.82 -21.00 21.90
CA GLY A 100 -5.82 -21.25 22.92
C GLY A 100 -7.08 -21.81 22.28
#